data_AF-A0A6L5K7M3-F1
#
_entry.id   AF-A0A6L5K7M3-F1
#
_cell.length_a   1.000
_cell.length_b   1.000
_cell.length_c   1.000
_cell.angle_alpha   90.00
_cell.angle_beta   90.00
_cell.angle_gamma   90.00
#
_symmetry.space_group_name_H-M   'P 1'
#
loop_
_entity.id
_entity.type
_entity.pdbx_description
1 polymer ?
#
loop_
_entity_poly.entity_id
_entity_poly.type
_entity_poly.pdbx_seq_one_letter_code
_entity_poly.pdbx_strand_id
1 'polypeptide(L)'
;ALFGGACLTLAFMLALGVGTLLGFDQLFWQFHLLFFSNEFWSAEGYMLLLFTGDFFYDAALFCALGSGGLALILGGLSGGWLIFTRKRAKVKK
;
A
#
# COMPACT_ATOMS: atom_id res chain seq x y z
N ALA A 1 12.06 -16.89 -1.73
CA ALA A 1 11.13 -16.31 -0.75
C ALA A 1 11.06 -14.79 -0.84
N LEU A 2 12.16 -14.05 -0.56
CA LEU A 2 12.17 -12.57 -0.46
C LEU A 2 11.66 -11.83 -1.71
N PHE A 3 12.15 -12.18 -2.89
CA PHE A 3 11.78 -11.51 -4.15
C PHE A 3 10.29 -11.72 -4.51
N GLY A 4 9.80 -12.95 -4.34
CA GLY A 4 8.39 -13.27 -4.58
C GLY A 4 7.45 -12.54 -3.62
N GLY A 5 7.81 -12.46 -2.34
CA GLY A 5 7.07 -11.67 -1.34
C GLY A 5 7.02 -10.19 -1.69
N ALA A 6 8.16 -9.60 -2.07
CA ALA A 6 8.22 -8.19 -2.47
C ALA A 6 7.35 -7.90 -3.71
N CYS A 7 7.41 -8.75 -4.75
CA CYS A 7 6.55 -8.61 -5.93
C CYS A 7 5.06 -8.72 -5.56
N LEU A 8 4.70 -9.68 -4.71
CA LEU A 8 3.31 -9.87 -4.27
C LEU A 8 2.80 -8.65 -3.48
N THR A 9 3.60 -8.12 -2.55
CA THR A 9 3.24 -6.92 -1.80
C THR A 9 3.07 -5.71 -2.71
N LEU A 10 3.98 -5.48 -3.65
CA LEU A 10 3.86 -4.38 -4.62
C LEU A 10 2.62 -4.54 -5.51
N ALA A 11 2.29 -5.75 -5.93
CA ALA A 11 1.07 -6.03 -6.68
C ALA A 11 -0.19 -5.70 -5.87
N PHE A 12 -0.23 -6.08 -4.59
CA PHE A 12 -1.35 -5.73 -3.71
C PHE A 12 -1.44 -4.22 -3.47
N MET A 13 -0.32 -3.55 -3.20
CA MET A 13 -0.31 -2.09 -3.03
C MET A 13 -0.83 -1.37 -4.26
N LEU A 14 -0.42 -1.82 -5.46
CA LEU A 14 -0.90 -1.27 -6.72
C LEU A 14 -2.40 -1.53 -6.90
N ALA A 15 -2.86 -2.76 -6.69
CA ALA A 15 -4.26 -3.14 -6.84
C ALA A 15 -5.17 -2.35 -5.87
N LEU A 16 -4.76 -2.22 -4.61
CA LEU A 16 -5.48 -1.46 -3.60
C LEU A 16 -5.47 0.04 -3.91
N GLY A 17 -4.33 0.61 -4.29
CA GLY A 17 -4.23 2.03 -4.64
C GLY A 17 -5.06 2.39 -5.86
N VAL A 18 -5.05 1.57 -6.91
CA VAL A 18 -5.92 1.74 -8.09
C VAL A 18 -7.39 1.56 -7.71
N GLY A 19 -7.69 0.55 -6.88
CA GLY A 19 -9.04 0.32 -6.39
C GLY A 19 -9.58 1.48 -5.56
N THR A 20 -8.75 2.14 -4.75
CA THR A 20 -9.12 3.37 -4.03
C THR A 20 -9.51 4.48 -5.01
N LEU A 21 -8.84 4.62 -6.15
CA LEU A 21 -9.18 5.65 -7.14
C LEU A 21 -10.45 5.35 -7.93
N LEU A 22 -10.71 4.08 -8.25
CA LEU A 22 -11.77 3.69 -9.19
C LEU A 22 -13.05 3.16 -8.52
N GLY A 23 -12.98 2.71 -7.27
CA GLY A 23 -14.06 1.98 -6.62
C GLY A 23 -13.94 1.97 -5.10
N PHE A 24 -13.62 3.12 -4.51
CA PHE A 24 -13.44 3.24 -3.06
C PHE A 24 -14.64 2.74 -2.27
N ASP A 25 -15.87 3.08 -2.65
CA ASP A 25 -17.07 2.68 -1.92
C ASP A 25 -17.17 1.16 -1.73
N GLN A 26 -16.83 0.39 -2.76
CA GLN A 26 -16.87 -1.06 -2.69
C GLN A 26 -15.76 -1.61 -1.79
N LEU A 27 -14.54 -1.08 -1.88
CA LEU A 27 -13.44 -1.46 -1.00
C LEU A 27 -13.74 -1.10 0.46
N PHE A 28 -14.30 0.09 0.68
CA PHE A 28 -14.67 0.60 1.98
C PHE A 28 -15.77 -0.26 2.61
N TRP A 29 -16.77 -0.66 1.82
CA TRP A 29 -17.80 -1.60 2.24
C TRP A 29 -17.21 -2.96 2.64
N GLN A 30 -16.34 -3.54 1.81
CA GLN A 30 -15.70 -4.81 2.11
C GLN A 30 -14.83 -4.74 3.37
N PHE A 31 -14.10 -3.64 3.52
CA PHE A 31 -13.32 -3.37 4.74
C PHE A 31 -14.22 -3.35 5.98
N HIS A 32 -15.36 -2.64 5.92
CA HIS A 32 -16.33 -2.61 7.01
C HIS A 32 -16.83 -4.01 7.36
N LEU A 33 -17.23 -4.77 6.35
CA LEU A 33 -17.76 -6.11 6.56
C LEU A 33 -16.71 -7.06 7.15
N LEU A 34 -15.45 -6.99 6.70
CA LEU A 34 -14.41 -7.91 7.15
C LEU A 34 -13.93 -7.61 8.58
N PHE A 35 -13.81 -6.34 8.95
CA PHE A 35 -13.17 -5.94 10.20
C PHE A 35 -14.16 -5.54 11.31
N PHE A 36 -15.39 -5.16 10.95
CA PHE A 36 -16.35 -4.58 11.90
C PHE A 36 -17.66 -5.39 12.03
N SER A 37 -17.83 -6.51 11.31
CA SER A 37 -19.02 -7.37 11.47
C SER A 37 -18.97 -8.27 12.73
N ASN A 38 -18.24 -7.86 13.77
CA ASN A 38 -18.01 -8.66 14.97
C ASN A 38 -18.25 -7.85 16.25
N GLU A 39 -18.45 -8.55 17.36
CA GLU A 39 -18.77 -7.92 18.65
C GLU A 39 -17.55 -7.30 19.37
N PHE A 40 -16.33 -7.48 18.84
CA PHE A 40 -15.10 -6.95 19.47
C PHE A 40 -14.88 -5.46 19.16
N TRP A 41 -15.65 -4.90 18.22
CA TRP A 41 -15.53 -3.52 17.75
C TRP A 41 -16.89 -2.82 17.80
N SER A 42 -17.21 -2.22 18.94
CA SER A 42 -18.23 -1.17 19.07
C SER A 42 -18.16 -0.54 20.46
N ALA A 43 -17.54 0.65 20.56
CA ALA A 43 -17.76 1.51 21.71
C ALA A 43 -18.96 2.40 21.38
N GLU A 44 -20.11 2.12 22.01
CA GLU A 44 -21.38 2.88 21.99
C GLU A 44 -21.48 3.97 20.90
N GLY A 45 -21.56 3.58 19.62
CA GLY A 45 -21.94 4.46 18.51
C GLY A 45 -21.00 5.60 18.09
N TYR A 46 -19.91 5.91 18.81
CA TYR A 46 -19.05 7.08 18.50
C TYR A 46 -17.91 6.79 17.53
N MET A 47 -17.58 5.53 17.28
CA MET A 47 -16.38 5.18 16.50
C MET A 47 -16.52 5.54 15.01
N LEU A 48 -17.72 5.43 14.44
CA LEU A 48 -18.01 5.88 13.08
C LEU A 48 -18.02 7.41 12.95
N LEU A 49 -18.20 8.14 14.05
CA LEU A 49 -18.17 9.61 14.05
C LEU A 49 -16.74 10.16 14.07
N LEU A 50 -15.78 9.38 14.61
CA LEU A 50 -14.35 9.73 14.59
C LEU A 50 -13.69 9.49 13.23
N PHE A 51 -14.15 8.50 12.47
CA PHE A 51 -13.54 8.10 11.20
C PHE A 51 -14.59 7.99 10.10
N THR A 52 -14.82 9.09 9.38
CA THR A 52 -15.77 9.18 8.26
C THR A 52 -15.22 8.48 7.01
N GLY A 53 -16.10 8.19 6.03
CA GLY A 53 -15.68 7.63 4.74
C GLY A 53 -14.60 8.46 4.04
N ASP A 54 -14.75 9.78 4.03
CA ASP A 54 -13.77 10.72 3.46
C ASP A 54 -12.41 10.63 4.16
N PHE A 55 -12.40 10.50 5.49
CA PHE A 55 -11.15 10.28 6.23
C PHE A 55 -10.42 9.02 5.76
N PHE A 56 -11.15 7.92 5.57
CA PHE A 56 -10.55 6.67 5.11
C PHE A 56 -10.10 6.74 3.65
N TYR A 57 -10.78 7.50 2.81
CA TYR A 57 -10.35 7.75 1.43
C TYR A 57 -8.99 8.46 1.41
N ASP A 58 -8.89 9.58 2.13
CA ASP A 58 -7.67 10.36 2.24
C ASP A 58 -6.53 9.56 2.87
N ALA A 59 -6.83 8.78 3.92
CA ALA A 59 -5.85 7.91 4.56
C ALA A 59 -5.37 6.79 3.63
N ALA A 60 -6.27 6.17 2.84
CA ALA A 60 -5.92 5.14 1.88
C ALA A 60 -5.01 5.71 0.79
N LEU A 61 -5.32 6.89 0.25
CA LEU A 61 -4.46 7.59 -0.72
C LEU A 61 -3.10 7.96 -0.12
N PHE A 62 -3.08 8.53 1.09
CA PHE A 62 -1.85 8.89 1.78
C PHE A 62 -0.94 7.67 1.97
N CYS A 63 -1.52 6.56 2.44
CA CYS A 63 -0.79 5.32 2.61
C CYS A 63 -0.29 4.77 1.28
N ALA A 64 -1.15 4.66 0.26
CA ALA A 64 -0.78 4.13 -1.05
C ALA A 64 0.34 4.95 -1.72
N LEU A 65 0.20 6.28 -1.73
CA LEU A 65 1.19 7.18 -2.32
C LEU A 65 2.46 7.25 -1.50
N GLY A 66 2.36 7.35 -0.18
CA GLY A 66 3.52 7.45 0.71
C GLY A 66 4.36 6.18 0.68
N SER A 67 3.73 5.03 0.95
CA SER A 67 4.44 3.75 0.98
C SER A 67 4.87 3.31 -0.42
N GLY A 68 4.01 3.46 -1.44
CA GLY A 68 4.34 3.14 -2.83
C GLY A 68 5.45 4.03 -3.37
N GLY A 69 5.38 5.33 -3.12
CA GLY A 69 6.41 6.29 -3.51
C GLY A 69 7.76 5.99 -2.86
N LEU A 70 7.79 5.73 -1.55
CA LEU A 70 9.01 5.33 -0.85
C LEU A 70 9.58 4.01 -1.38
N ALA A 71 8.73 3.02 -1.66
CA ALA A 71 9.16 1.75 -2.24
C ALA A 71 9.82 1.94 -3.61
N LEU A 72 9.23 2.79 -4.48
CA LEU A 72 9.81 3.10 -5.79
C LEU A 72 11.15 3.85 -5.67
N ILE A 73 11.25 4.82 -4.76
CA ILE A 73 12.48 5.58 -4.54
C ILE A 73 13.60 4.65 -4.04
N LEU A 74 13.36 3.92 -2.94
CA LEU A 74 14.39 3.08 -2.33
C LEU A 74 14.74 1.88 -3.21
N GLY A 75 13.73 1.23 -3.81
CA GLY A 75 13.93 0.12 -4.74
C GLY A 75 14.66 0.56 -6.02
N GLY A 76 14.27 1.71 -6.58
CA GLY A 76 14.89 2.29 -7.77
C GLY A 76 16.33 2.71 -7.55
N LEU A 77 16.62 3.44 -6.46
CA LEU A 77 17.98 3.88 -6.13
C LEU A 77 18.91 2.70 -5.85
N SER A 78 18.48 1.75 -5.02
CA SER A 78 19.29 0.58 -4.68
C SER A 78 19.53 -0.32 -5.88
N GLY A 79 18.49 -0.61 -6.67
CA GLY A 79 18.57 -1.42 -7.89
C GLY A 79 19.46 -0.75 -8.95
N GLY A 80 19.27 0.55 -9.19
CA GLY A 80 20.08 1.34 -10.12
C GLY A 80 21.56 1.36 -9.73
N TRP A 81 21.86 1.57 -8.44
CA TRP A 81 23.22 1.51 -7.91
C TRP A 81 23.87 0.13 -8.11
N LEU A 82 23.14 -0.95 -7.81
CA LEU A 82 23.61 -2.32 -8.01
C LEU A 82 23.92 -2.62 -9.48
N ILE A 83 23.07 -2.18 -10.40
CA ILE A 83 23.31 -2.36 -11.84
C ILE A 83 24.55 -1.57 -12.27
N PHE A 84 24.68 -0.32 -11.84
CA PHE A 84 25.80 0.54 -12.20
C PHE A 84 27.15 -0.01 -11.71
N THR A 85 27.21 -0.44 -10.44
CA THR A 85 28.42 -1.02 -9.85
C THR A 85 28.80 -2.35 -10.49
N ARG A 86 27.83 -3.21 -10.83
CA ARG A 86 28.09 -4.46 -11.58
C ARG A 86 28.64 -4.20 -12.98
N LYS A 87 28.16 -3.16 -13.67
CA LYS A 87 28.71 -2.76 -14.98
C LYS A 87 30.17 -2.32 -14.85
N ARG A 88 30.51 -1.48 -13.86
CA ARG A 88 31.90 -1.06 -13.61
C ARG A 88 32.84 -2.21 -13.29
N ALA A 89 32.38 -3.20 -12.52
CA ALA A 89 33.18 -4.38 -12.19
C ALA A 89 33.50 -5.26 -13.41
N LYS A 90 32.57 -5.37 -14.38
CA LYS A 90 32.82 -6.08 -15.65
C LYS A 90 33.80 -5.34 -16.57
N VAL A 91 33.78 -4.00 -16.58
CA VAL A 91 34.69 -3.19 -17.40
C VAL A 91 36.15 -3.25 -16.93
N LYS A 92 36.39 -3.54 -15.64
CA LYS A 92 37.74 -3.67 -15.07
C LYS A 92 38.35 -5.08 -15.20
N LYS A 93 37.59 -6.08 -15.66
CA LYS A 93 38.05 -7.46 -15.91
C LYS A 93 38.36 -7.64 -17.39
#